data_AF-C6K8L7-F1
#
_entry.id   AF-C6K8L7-F1
#
_cell.length_a   1.000
_cell.length_b   1.000
_cell.length_c   1.000
_cell.angle_alpha   90.00
_cell.angle_beta   90.00
_cell.angle_gamma   90.00
#
_symmetry.space_group_name_H-M   'P 1'
#
loop_
_entity.id
_entity.type
_entity.pdbx_description
1 polymer ?
#
loop_
_entity_poly.entity_id
_entity_poly.type
_entity_poly.pdbx_seq_one_letter_code
_entity_poly.pdbx_strand_id
1 'polypeptide(L)' 'SNMGWFKGWAIERKEGKADGKTLIEALDAILPPARPTDKPLRLPL' A
#
# COMPACT_ATOMS: atom_id res chain seq x y z
N SER A 1 -20.59 -6.84 -16.84
CA SER A 1 -19.21 -7.40 -16.84
C SER A 1 -18.46 -6.74 -17.99
N ASN A 2 -17.94 -5.53 -17.77
CA ASN A 2 -17.40 -4.70 -18.86
C ASN A 2 -15.86 -4.84 -19.01
N MET A 3 -15.22 -5.61 -18.12
CA MET A 3 -13.76 -5.76 -18.05
C MET A 3 -13.39 -7.25 -17.87
N GLY A 4 -13.73 -8.09 -18.85
CA GLY A 4 -13.41 -9.52 -18.80
C GLY A 4 -11.91 -9.85 -18.92
N TRP A 5 -11.12 -8.90 -19.42
CA TRP A 5 -9.66 -9.04 -19.57
C TRP A 5 -8.89 -8.74 -18.27
N PHE A 6 -9.49 -8.00 -17.35
CA PHE A 6 -8.83 -7.58 -16.12
C PHE A 6 -8.96 -8.66 -15.05
N LYS A 7 -7.82 -9.20 -14.61
CA LYS A 7 -7.77 -10.29 -13.61
C LYS A 7 -7.54 -9.80 -12.18
N GLY A 8 -7.28 -8.51 -12.01
CA GLY A 8 -6.82 -7.93 -10.75
C GLY A 8 -5.38 -7.42 -10.84
N TRP A 9 -4.92 -6.82 -9.76
CA TRP A 9 -3.55 -6.38 -9.54
C TRP A 9 -2.91 -7.25 -8.44
N ALA A 10 -1.59 -7.34 -8.44
CA ALA A 10 -0.81 -7.99 -7.40
C ALA A 10 0.44 -7.14 -7.10
N ILE A 11 0.80 -7.03 -5.83
CA ILE A 11 1.93 -6.26 -5.34
C ILE A 11 2.81 -7.17 -4.48
N GLU A 12 4.10 -7.21 -4.77
CA GLU A 12 5.11 -7.84 -3.89
C GLU A 12 5.89 -6.76 -3.14
N ARG A 13 5.96 -6.88 -1.82
CA ARG A 13 6.75 -6.01 -0.94
C ARG A 13 7.57 -6.88 0.01
N LYS A 14 8.63 -6.30 0.59
CA LYS A 14 9.43 -6.98 1.62
C LYS A 14 8.60 -7.44 2.83
N GLU A 15 7.54 -6.71 3.15
CA GLU A 15 6.68 -6.97 4.32
C GLU A 15 5.41 -7.78 3.99
N GLY A 16 5.17 -8.13 2.72
CA GLY A 16 4.03 -8.96 2.32
C GLY A 16 3.61 -8.85 0.86
N LYS A 17 2.77 -9.80 0.41
CA LYS A 17 2.08 -9.74 -0.88
C LYS A 17 0.64 -9.26 -0.68
N ALA A 18 0.14 -8.46 -1.62
CA ALA A 18 -1.26 -8.02 -1.64
C ALA A 18 -1.81 -8.16 -3.06
N ASP A 19 -3.07 -8.57 -3.17
CA ASP A 19 -3.80 -8.70 -4.43
C ASP A 19 -5.21 -8.11 -4.28
N GLY A 20 -5.78 -7.67 -5.40
CA GLY A 20 -7.11 -7.07 -5.41
C GLY A 20 -7.62 -6.78 -6.82
N LYS A 21 -8.86 -6.31 -6.93
CA LYS A 21 -9.52 -6.01 -8.22
C LYS A 21 -10.05 -4.59 -8.28
N THR A 22 -10.25 -3.95 -7.13
CA THR A 22 -10.80 -2.61 -7.04
C THR A 22 -9.72 -1.60 -6.64
N LEU A 23 -10.00 -0.33 -6.93
CA LEU A 23 -9.14 0.77 -6.50
C LEU A 23 -9.15 0.94 -4.99
N ILE A 24 -10.29 0.69 -4.34
CA ILE A 24 -10.41 0.80 -2.88
C ILE A 24 -9.53 -0.26 -2.20
N GLU A 25 -9.55 -1.51 -2.68
CA GLU A 25 -8.65 -2.55 -2.17
C GLU A 25 -7.16 -2.17 -2.35
N ALA A 26 -6.83 -1.45 -3.43
CA ALA A 26 -5.45 -1.00 -3.65
C ALA A 26 -5.03 0.08 -2.64
N LEU A 27 -5.96 0.95 -2.25
CA LEU A 27 -5.74 1.97 -1.22
C LEU A 27 -5.62 1.35 0.17
N ASP A 28 -6.48 0.38 0.51
CA ASP A 28 -6.43 -0.35 1.79
C ASP A 28 -5.15 -1.20 1.91
N ALA A 29 -4.60 -1.66 0.79
CA ALA A 29 -3.32 -2.37 0.75
C ALA A 29 -2.09 -1.47 0.94
N ILE A 30 -2.23 -0.15 1.11
CA ILE A 30 -1.10 0.74 1.42
C ILE A 30 -0.72 0.55 2.88
N LEU A 31 0.51 0.10 3.13
CA LEU A 31 1.03 -0.02 4.49
C LEU A 31 1.34 1.37 5.04
N PRO A 32 0.95 1.68 6.29
CA PRO A 32 1.29 2.94 6.90
C PRO A 32 2.82 3.07 7.03
N PRO A 33 3.40 4.25 6.75
CA PRO A 33 4.83 4.44 6.90
C PRO A 33 5.25 4.33 8.36
N ALA A 34 6.45 3.82 8.60
CA ALA A 34 7.03 3.76 9.94
C ALA A 34 7.16 5.17 10.53
N ARG A 35 6.60 5.38 11.72
CA ARG A 35 6.75 6.62 12.45
C ARG A 35 8.25 6.78 12.81
N PRO A 36 8.85 7.97 12.64
CA PRO A 36 10.27 8.19 12.93
C PRO A 36 10.53 8.32 14.44
N THR A 37 10.11 7.36 15.26
CA THR A 37 10.35 7.32 16.71
C THR A 37 11.81 7.02 17.05
N ASP A 38 12.50 6.28 16.20
CA ASP A 38 13.91 5.92 16.40
C ASP A 38 14.86 7.05 15.98
N LYS A 39 14.33 8.08 15.32
CA LYS A 39 15.10 9.26 14.92
C LYS A 39 15.00 10.32 16.01
N PRO A 40 16.09 11.05 16.28
CA PRO A 40 16.06 12.17 17.22
C PRO A 40 15.09 13.26 16.75
N LEU A 41 14.44 13.92 17.71
CA LEU A 41 13.48 14.99 17.46
C LEU A 41 14.07 16.07 16.54
N ARG A 42 13.30 16.46 15.53
CA ARG A 42 13.59 17.58 14.63
C ARG A 42 12.34 18.45 14.57
N LEU A 43 12.42 19.66 15.12
CA LEU A 43 11.36 20.66 15.05
C LEU A 43 11.83 21.78 14.11
N PRO A 44 11.23 21.96 12.93
CA PRO A 44 11.50 23.14 12.12
C PRO A 44 10.91 24.38 12.82
N LEU A 45 11.74 25.41 12.96
CA LEU A 45 11.39 26.76 13.42
C LEU A 45 11.19 27.68 12.21
#